data_AF-A0AAP3GVL2-F1
#
_entry.id   AF-A0AAP3GVL2-F1
#
_cell.length_a   1.000
_cell.length_b   1.000
_cell.length_c   1.000
_cell.angle_alpha   90.00
_cell.angle_beta   90.00
_cell.angle_gamma   90.00
#
_symmetry.space_group_name_H-M   'P 1'
#
loop_
_entity.id
_entity.type
_entity.pdbx_description
1 polymer ?
#
loop_
_entity_poly.entity_id
_entity_poly.type
_entity_poly.pdbx_seq_one_letter_code
_entity_poly.pdbx_strand_id
1 'polypeptide(L)' 'MKPSIMTMNYVTLIQDEKMTIAEVPETLRPEVERWLNYFSTGQLPTIATNGNAVGGATNEN' A
#
# COMPACT_ATOMS: atom_id res chain seq x y z
N MET A 1 1.11 -0.87 -9.76
CA MET A 1 2.17 -1.81 -9.35
C MET A 1 1.51 -2.95 -8.59
N LYS A 2 1.83 -4.21 -8.88
CA LYS A 2 1.24 -5.39 -8.24
C LYS A 2 2.08 -5.77 -7.01
N PRO A 3 1.48 -6.19 -5.87
CA PRO A 3 2.26 -6.60 -4.70
C PRO A 3 3.10 -7.84 -5.02
N SER A 4 4.24 -7.96 -4.35
CA SER A 4 4.97 -9.23 -4.32
C SER A 4 4.16 -10.30 -3.56
N ILE A 5 4.39 -11.58 -3.86
CA ILE A 5 3.76 -12.69 -3.11
C ILE A 5 4.13 -12.60 -1.62
N MET A 6 5.37 -12.21 -1.31
CA MET A 6 5.84 -12.05 0.06
C MET A 6 5.04 -10.97 0.80
N THR A 7 4.84 -9.82 0.16
CA THR A 7 4.02 -8.71 0.69
C THR A 7 2.59 -9.18 0.94
N MET A 8 1.99 -9.93 -0.01
CA MET A 8 0.64 -10.46 0.17
C MET A 8 0.51 -11.49 1.30
N ASN A 9 1.52 -12.35 1.50
CA ASN A 9 1.49 -13.31 2.60
C ASN A 9 1.40 -12.61 3.96
N TYR A 10 2.17 -11.53 4.16
CA TYR A 10 2.10 -10.73 5.38
C TYR A 10 0.75 -10.03 5.54
N VAL A 11 0.20 -9.47 4.46
CA VAL A 11 -1.14 -8.86 4.47
C VAL A 11 -2.18 -9.88 4.91
N THR A 12 -2.18 -11.09 4.35
CA THR A 12 -3.13 -12.16 4.71
C THR A 12 -2.97 -12.59 6.16
N LEU A 13 -1.75 -12.82 6.64
CA LEU A 13 -1.51 -13.21 8.03
C LEU A 13 -1.97 -12.14 9.03
N ILE A 14 -1.83 -10.85 8.70
CA ILE A 14 -2.33 -9.75 9.53
C ILE A 14 -3.86 -9.70 9.53
N GLN A 15 -4.49 -9.85 8.35
CA GLN A 15 -5.96 -9.86 8.24
C GLN A 15 -6.60 -11.07 8.93
N ASP A 16 -5.91 -12.21 8.94
CA ASP A 16 -6.33 -13.43 9.66
C ASP A 16 -5.99 -13.40 11.16
N GLU A 17 -5.51 -12.25 11.67
CA GLU A 17 -5.11 -12.03 13.06
C GLU A 17 -4.06 -13.03 13.56
N LYS A 18 -3.26 -13.59 12.65
CA LYS A 18 -2.16 -14.54 12.97
C LYS A 18 -0.86 -13.83 13.32
N MET A 19 -0.75 -12.55 12.98
CA MET A 19 0.40 -11.70 13.31
C MET A 19 -0.01 -10.23 13.34
N THR A 20 0.86 -9.39 13.89
CA THR A 20 0.72 -7.93 13.90
C THR A 20 1.69 -7.26 12.93
N ILE A 21 1.42 -6.01 12.54
CA ILE A 21 2.29 -5.23 11.64
C ILE A 21 3.71 -5.02 12.22
N ALA A 22 3.86 -5.06 13.55
CA ALA A 22 5.16 -4.92 14.21
C ALA A 22 6.11 -6.09 13.92
N GLU A 23 5.56 -7.26 13.59
CA GLU A 23 6.31 -8.48 13.28
C GLU A 23 6.77 -8.53 11.81
N VAL A 24 6.32 -7.59 10.98
CA VAL A 24 6.77 -7.48 9.59
C VAL A 24 8.18 -6.85 9.53
N PRO A 25 9.11 -7.43 8.75
CA PRO A 25 10.42 -6.83 8.50
C PRO A 25 10.31 -5.38 8.04
N GLU A 26 11.14 -4.50 8.60
CA GLU A 26 11.08 -3.05 8.33
C GLU A 26 11.16 -2.69 6.84
N THR A 27 11.90 -3.49 6.06
CA THR A 27 12.05 -3.31 4.61
C THR A 27 10.75 -3.55 3.83
N LEU A 28 9.83 -4.36 4.37
CA LEU A 28 8.56 -4.72 3.74
C LEU A 28 7.37 -3.97 4.35
N ARG A 29 7.51 -3.48 5.58
CA ARG A 29 6.44 -2.82 6.34
C ARG A 29 5.73 -1.70 5.56
N PRO A 30 6.43 -0.77 4.87
CA PRO A 30 5.74 0.29 4.12
C PRO A 30 4.86 -0.25 2.99
N GLU A 31 5.28 -1.33 2.34
CA GLU A 31 4.50 -1.95 1.27
C GLU A 31 3.29 -2.70 1.86
N VAL A 32 3.48 -3.43 2.97
CA VAL A 32 2.39 -4.14 3.66
C VAL A 32 1.34 -3.16 4.18
N GLU A 33 1.74 -2.07 4.84
CA GLU A 33 0.82 -1.02 5.32
C GLU A 33 0.03 -0.39 4.17
N ARG A 34 0.69 -0.14 3.03
CA ARG A 34 0.04 0.39 1.83
C ARG A 34 -1.08 -0.54 1.35
N TRP A 35 -0.84 -1.84 1.31
CA TRP A 35 -1.83 -2.81 0.86
C TRP A 35 -2.94 -3.05 1.89
N LEU A 36 -2.62 -3.09 3.18
CA LEU A 36 -3.64 -3.14 4.24
C LEU A 36 -4.59 -1.95 4.15
N ASN A 37 -4.05 -0.73 3.96
CA ASN A 37 -4.88 0.45 3.78
C ASN A 37 -5.73 0.37 2.50
N TYR A 38 -5.15 -0.11 1.39
CA TYR A 38 -5.88 -0.33 0.15
C TYR A 38 -7.07 -1.29 0.33
N PHE A 39 -6.86 -2.43 0.99
CA PHE A 39 -7.94 -3.38 1.22
C PHE A 39 -9.01 -2.88 2.19
N SER A 40 -8.65 -1.99 3.12
CA SER A 40 -9.61 -1.37 4.05
C SER A 40 -10.44 -0.25 3.41
N THR A 41 -9.87 0.50 2.47
CA THR A 41 -10.49 1.75 1.95
C THR A 41 -10.86 1.69 0.47
N GLY A 42 -10.36 0.69 -0.26
CA GLY A 42 -10.42 0.62 -1.72
C GLY A 42 -9.49 1.62 -2.43
N GLN A 43 -8.70 2.42 -1.70
CA GLN A 43 -7.88 3.50 -2.25
C GLN A 43 -6.39 3.22 -2.05
N LEU A 44 -5.62 3.27 -3.14
CA LEU A 44 -4.16 3.19 -3.03
C LEU A 44 -3.68 4.53 -2.49
N PRO A 45 -2.84 4.57 -1.45
CA PRO A 45 -2.18 5.79 -1.03
C PRO A 45 -1.49 6.43 -2.24
N THR A 46 -1.90 7.64 -2.57
CA THR A 46 -1.15 8.51 -3.47
C THR A 46 0.18 8.76 -2.79
N ILE A 47 1.23 8.07 -3.26
CA ILE A 47 2.59 8.45 -2.90
C ILE A 47 2.72 9.86 -3.48
N ALA A 48 2.67 10.88 -2.61
CA ALA A 48 3.06 12.22 -2.99
C ALA A 48 4.54 12.14 -3.35
N THR A 49 4.83 11.88 -4.62
CA THR A 49 6.17 11.99 -5.17
C THR A 49 6.52 13.48 -5.06
N ASN A 50 7.18 13.85 -3.97
CA ASN A 50 7.87 15.15 -3.89
C ASN A 50 9.02 15.09 -4.90
N GLY A 51 8.68 15.34 -6.16
CA GLY A 51 9.53 15.12 -7.31
C GLY A 51 8.74 15.31 -8.61
N ASN A 52 8.45 16.57 -8.91
CA ASN A 52 7.95 17.06 -10.21
C ASN A 52 6.47 16.76 -10.53
N ALA A 53 5.58 17.64 -10.09
CA ALA A 53 4.25 17.77 -10.66
C ALA A 53 4.38 18.29 -12.11
N VAL A 54 4.08 17.44 -13.09
CA VAL A 54 3.89 17.85 -14.48
C VAL A 54 2.59 17.26 -15.00
N GLY A 55 1.65 18.16 -15.32
CA GLY A 55 0.46 17.94 -16.16
C GLY A 55 -0.63 17.09 -15.51
N GLY A 56 -1.73 17.65 -15.01
CA GLY A 56 -2.65 18.48 -15.79
C GLY A 56 -3.80 17.59 -16.30
N ALA A 57 -4.75 17.27 -15.42
CA ALA A 57 -6.05 16.74 -15.84
C ALA A 57 -7.03 17.92 -15.86
N THR A 58 -7.18 18.54 -17.02
CA THR A 58 -8.32 19.40 -17.34
C THR A 58 -9.55 18.50 -17.40
N ASN A 59 -10.46 18.66 -16.44
CA ASN A 59 -11.85 18.24 -16.59
C ASN A 59 -12.52 19.22 -17.56
N GLU A 60 -12.83 18.77 -18.76
CA GLU A 60 -13.79 19.44 -19.64
C GLU A 60 -15.13 18.69 -19.52
N ASN A 61 -16.16 19.43 -19.10
CA ASN A 61 -17.56 19.09 -19.28
C ASN A 61 -18.22 20.28 -19.98
#